data_AF-A0A0D7X767-F1
#
_entry.id   AF-A0A0D7X767-F1
#
_cell.length_a   1.000
_cell.length_b   1.000
_cell.length_c   1.000
_cell.angle_alpha   90.00
_cell.angle_beta   90.00
_cell.angle_gamma   90.00
#
_symmetry.space_group_name_H-M   'P 1'
#
loop_
_entity.id
_entity.type
_entity.pdbx_description
1 polymer ?
#
loop_
_entity_poly.entity_id
_entity_poly.type
_entity_poly.pdbx_seq_one_letter_code
_entity_poly.pdbx_strand_id
1 'polypeptide(L)'
;MALTTGIITNTGTTPASNLVINIDNDNLSFSSNVVYHIYVWNSLVSKTLVYSNALNINANTSQILNFNIAGNTSYEVQFLVTGTVPTDTVITVFGTDSSGNVIPHQKVLKEELTQIGQLNP
;
A
#
# COMPACT_ATOMS: atom_id res chain seq x y z
N MET A 1 -7.93 -11.03 5.61
CA MET A 1 -7.43 -11.59 4.32
C MET A 1 -6.22 -10.78 3.89
N ALA A 2 -5.17 -11.43 3.39
CA ALA A 2 -3.98 -10.75 2.89
C ALA A 2 -4.13 -10.39 1.40
N LEU A 3 -3.70 -9.18 1.03
CA LEU A 3 -3.82 -8.60 -0.31
C LEU A 3 -2.48 -8.01 -0.73
N THR A 4 -2.23 -7.96 -2.04
CA THR A 4 -1.05 -7.31 -2.63
C THR A 4 -1.44 -6.46 -3.84
N THR A 5 -0.70 -5.38 -4.07
CA THR A 5 -0.72 -4.63 -5.33
C THR A 5 -0.08 -5.41 -6.49
N GLY A 6 0.65 -6.49 -6.20
CA GLY A 6 1.64 -7.02 -7.13
C GLY A 6 2.81 -6.06 -7.30
N ILE A 7 3.79 -6.45 -8.12
CA ILE A 7 4.96 -5.60 -8.41
C ILE A 7 4.52 -4.49 -9.37
N ILE A 8 4.64 -3.25 -8.93
CA ILE A 8 4.44 -2.06 -9.74
C ILE A 8 5.80 -1.60 -10.25
N THR A 9 5.94 -1.52 -11.57
CA THR A 9 7.13 -0.98 -12.22
C THR A 9 7.21 0.53 -11.99
N ASN A 10 8.35 0.99 -11.49
CA ASN A 10 8.62 2.38 -11.14
C ASN A 10 9.73 3.00 -11.99
N THR A 11 9.72 2.72 -13.29
CA THR A 11 10.67 3.25 -14.25
C THR A 11 9.97 4.22 -15.20
N GLY A 12 10.66 5.27 -15.66
CA GLY A 12 10.10 6.23 -16.61
C GLY A 12 10.72 7.61 -16.45
N THR A 13 10.11 8.62 -17.09
CA THR A 13 10.54 10.03 -17.00
C THR A 13 10.21 10.66 -15.64
N THR A 14 9.17 10.16 -14.97
CA THR A 14 8.72 10.61 -13.65
C THR A 14 8.48 9.41 -12.74
N PRO A 15 9.55 8.78 -12.22
CA PRO A 15 9.38 7.70 -11.25
C PRO A 15 8.79 8.23 -9.94
N ALA A 16 8.03 7.39 -9.25
CA ALA A 16 7.55 7.67 -7.92
C ALA A 16 8.74 7.83 -6.97
N SER A 17 8.73 8.95 -6.25
CA SER A 17 9.63 9.19 -5.12
C SER A 17 8.95 8.84 -3.80
N ASN A 18 7.62 8.88 -3.78
CA ASN A 18 6.80 8.67 -2.62
C ASN A 18 5.67 7.69 -2.95
N LEU A 19 5.25 6.96 -1.91
CA LEU A 19 4.14 6.04 -1.94
C LEU A 19 3.09 6.53 -0.94
N VAL A 20 1.90 6.81 -1.44
CA VAL A 20 0.76 7.22 -0.64
C VAL A 20 -0.21 6.04 -0.50
N ILE A 21 -0.55 5.69 0.73
CA ILE A 21 -1.52 4.64 1.05
C ILE A 21 -2.67 5.30 1.79
N ASN A 22 -3.87 5.21 1.23
CA ASN A 22 -5.09 5.64 1.90
C ASN A 22 -5.81 4.42 2.44
N ILE A 23 -6.14 4.46 3.72
CA ILE A 23 -6.86 3.42 4.42
C ILE A 23 -8.12 4.06 4.97
N ASP A 24 -9.27 3.57 4.56
CA ASP A 24 -10.57 4.11 4.94
C ASP A 24 -11.40 3.03 5.60
N ASN A 25 -11.96 3.30 6.78
CA ASN A 25 -12.84 2.37 7.48
C ASN A 25 -14.23 2.99 7.61
N ASP A 26 -15.10 2.64 6.68
CA ASP A 26 -16.49 3.13 6.62
C ASP A 26 -17.41 2.44 7.63
N ASN A 27 -16.90 1.47 8.40
CA ASN A 27 -17.70 0.83 9.44
C ASN A 27 -18.01 1.83 10.56
N LEU A 28 -19.30 2.01 10.88
CA LEU A 28 -19.76 2.97 11.88
C LEU A 28 -19.55 2.52 13.34
N SER A 29 -19.20 1.26 13.57
CA SER A 29 -19.24 0.63 14.90
C SER A 29 -17.96 -0.08 15.30
N PHE A 30 -17.17 -0.57 14.35
CA PHE A 30 -16.04 -1.45 14.60
C PHE A 30 -14.75 -0.90 13.97
N SER A 31 -13.66 -0.96 14.75
CA SER A 31 -12.32 -0.69 14.26
C SER A 31 -11.76 -1.86 13.45
N SER A 32 -10.81 -1.57 12.58
CA SER A 32 -10.00 -2.57 11.87
C SER A 32 -8.53 -2.44 12.24
N ASN A 33 -7.81 -3.56 12.27
CA ASN A 33 -6.35 -3.57 12.32
C ASN A 33 -5.79 -3.84 10.92
N VAL A 34 -4.90 -2.96 10.46
CA VAL A 34 -4.23 -3.05 9.17
C VAL A 34 -2.73 -3.22 9.41
N VAL A 35 -2.21 -4.35 8.96
CA VAL A 35 -0.76 -4.59 8.85
C VAL A 35 -0.36 -4.33 7.40
N TYR A 36 0.70 -3.57 7.16
CA TYR A 36 1.21 -3.33 5.82
C TYR A 36 2.71 -3.58 5.73
N HIS A 37 3.15 -4.20 4.62
CA HIS A 37 4.55 -4.38 4.25
C HIS A 37 4.79 -3.68 2.90
N ILE A 38 5.85 -2.88 2.82
CA ILE A 38 6.28 -2.21 1.59
C ILE A 38 7.61 -2.79 1.16
N TYR A 39 7.63 -3.36 -0.04
CA TYR A 39 8.83 -3.90 -0.67
C TYR A 39 9.28 -3.03 -1.82
N VAL A 40 10.58 -2.98 -2.05
CA VAL A 40 11.19 -2.31 -3.20
C VAL A 40 12.20 -3.22 -3.88
N TRP A 41 12.43 -2.95 -5.16
CA TRP A 41 13.46 -3.58 -5.97
C TRP A 41 14.40 -2.51 -6.50
N ASN A 42 15.71 -2.76 -6.37
CA ASN A 42 16.73 -2.02 -7.09
C ASN A 42 17.02 -2.70 -8.45
N SER A 43 17.84 -2.07 -9.28
CA SER A 43 18.20 -2.55 -10.63
C SER A 43 18.92 -3.91 -10.67
N LEU A 44 19.29 -4.47 -9.50
CA LEU A 44 20.09 -5.70 -9.36
C LEU A 44 19.28 -6.89 -8.79
N VAL A 45 17.95 -6.84 -8.90
CA VAL A 45 17.01 -7.99 -8.66
C VAL A 45 16.67 -8.29 -7.19
N SER A 46 17.16 -7.53 -6.20
CA SER A 46 16.84 -7.84 -4.79
C SER A 46 15.53 -7.22 -4.30
N LYS A 47 14.55 -8.06 -3.95
CA LYS A 47 13.37 -7.67 -3.15
C LYS A 47 13.81 -7.30 -1.74
N THR A 48 13.48 -6.09 -1.29
CA THR A 48 13.84 -5.59 0.06
C THR A 48 12.60 -5.08 0.78
N LEU A 49 12.34 -5.56 1.99
CA LEU A 49 11.33 -4.98 2.89
C LEU A 49 11.87 -3.68 3.47
N VAL A 50 11.24 -2.55 3.16
CA VAL A 50 11.69 -1.22 3.62
C VAL A 50 10.81 -0.62 4.72
N TYR A 51 9.53 -0.97 4.74
CA TYR A 51 8.62 -0.56 5.80
C TYR A 51 7.69 -1.72 6.17
N SER A 52 7.49 -1.92 7.46
CA SER A 52 6.51 -2.85 8.02
C SER A 52 5.94 -2.24 9.29
N ASN A 53 4.61 -2.15 9.37
CA ASN A 53 3.93 -1.69 10.58
C ASN A 53 2.50 -2.23 10.66
N ALA A 54 1.91 -2.10 11.84
CA ALA A 54 0.51 -2.35 12.12
C ALA A 54 -0.14 -1.12 12.73
N LEU A 55 -1.38 -0.85 12.37
CA LEU A 55 -2.16 0.24 12.93
C LEU A 55 -3.63 -0.13 13.08
N ASN A 56 -4.24 0.44 14.11
CA ASN A 56 -5.68 0.38 14.31
C ASN A 56 -6.34 1.60 13.64
N ILE A 57 -7.32 1.32 12.79
CA ILE A 57 -8.20 2.33 12.19
C ILE A 57 -9.52 2.28 12.93
N ASN A 58 -9.86 3.38 13.59
CA ASN A 58 -11.12 3.49 14.32
C ASN A 58 -12.32 3.41 13.36
N ALA A 59 -13.50 3.16 13.93
CA ALA A 59 -14.75 3.22 13.18
C ALA A 59 -14.96 4.62 12.55
N ASN A 60 -15.42 4.66 11.30
CA ASN A 60 -15.72 5.88 10.55
C ASN A 60 -14.54 6.86 10.49
N THR A 61 -13.34 6.35 10.25
CA THR A 61 -12.12 7.16 10.11
C THR A 61 -11.25 6.69 8.96
N SER A 62 -10.46 7.61 8.43
CA SER A 62 -9.47 7.33 7.39
C SER A 62 -8.08 7.74 7.86
N GLN A 63 -7.07 7.09 7.30
CA GLN A 63 -5.68 7.42 7.51
C GLN A 63 -4.93 7.46 6.18
N ILE A 64 -4.11 8.50 6.02
CA ILE A 64 -3.25 8.68 4.86
C ILE A 64 -1.81 8.52 5.32
N LEU A 65 -1.10 7.58 4.71
CA LEU A 65 0.29 7.28 4.99
C LEU A 65 1.14 7.67 3.78
N ASN A 66 2.34 8.19 4.03
CA ASN A 66 3.29 8.56 2.98
C ASN A 66 4.68 8.01 3.30
N PHE A 67 5.29 7.32 2.33
CA PHE A 67 6.60 6.67 2.46
C PHE A 67 7.53 7.07 1.34
N ASN A 68 8.79 7.36 1.66
CA ASN A 68 9.81 7.60 0.64
C ASN A 68 10.30 6.26 0.07
N ILE A 69 10.23 6.12 -1.25
CA ILE A 69 10.68 4.95 -2.02
C ILE A 69 11.60 5.33 -3.19
N ALA A 70 12.12 6.56 -3.20
CA ALA A 70 12.92 7.10 -4.29
C ALA A 70 14.13 6.21 -4.64
N GLY A 71 14.50 6.17 -5.92
CA GLY A 71 15.66 5.44 -6.43
C GLY A 71 15.43 3.94 -6.67
N ASN A 72 14.23 3.42 -6.38
CA ASN A 72 13.88 2.03 -6.64
C ASN A 72 13.18 1.87 -8.00
N THR A 73 13.49 0.77 -8.69
CA THR A 73 12.97 0.48 -10.05
C THR A 73 11.57 -0.12 -10.01
N SER A 74 11.17 -0.73 -8.89
CA SER A 74 9.82 -1.26 -8.67
C SER A 74 9.48 -1.29 -7.18
N TYR A 75 8.19 -1.40 -6.85
CA TYR A 75 7.72 -1.60 -5.49
C TYR A 75 6.47 -2.48 -5.44
N GLU A 76 6.17 -3.01 -4.26
CA GLU A 76 4.98 -3.82 -3.96
C GLU A 76 4.49 -3.43 -2.57
N VAL A 77 3.18 -3.33 -2.40
CA VAL A 77 2.58 -3.17 -1.07
C VAL A 77 1.68 -4.35 -0.78
N GLN A 78 1.88 -4.94 0.39
CA GLN A 78 1.05 -6.01 0.91
C GLN A 78 0.31 -5.57 2.16
N PHE A 79 -0.92 -6.00 2.31
CA PHE A 79 -1.82 -5.61 3.39
C PHE A 79 -2.48 -6.82 4.01
N LEU A 80 -2.65 -6.82 5.32
CA LEU A 80 -3.52 -7.74 6.04
C LEU A 80 -4.49 -6.91 6.88
N VAL A 81 -5.76 -6.97 6.50
CA VAL A 81 -6.86 -6.37 7.27
C VAL A 81 -7.51 -7.43 8.12
N THR A 82 -7.65 -7.14 9.42
CA THR A 82 -8.33 -7.98 10.42
C THR A 82 -9.27 -7.12 11.26
N GLY A 83 -10.31 -7.73 11.83
CA GLY A 83 -11.35 -7.03 12.58
C GLY A 83 -12.68 -7.77 12.50
N THR A 84 -13.73 -7.18 13.05
CA THR A 84 -15.10 -7.74 13.01
C THR A 84 -15.69 -7.70 11.62
N VAL A 85 -15.50 -6.59 10.89
CA VAL A 85 -15.99 -6.39 9.51
C VAL A 85 -14.86 -5.84 8.63
N PRO A 86 -13.80 -6.64 8.36
CA PRO A 86 -12.60 -6.16 7.67
C PRO A 86 -12.85 -5.79 6.19
N THR A 87 -14.00 -6.16 5.63
CA THR A 87 -14.43 -5.80 4.28
C THR A 87 -14.82 -4.33 4.14
N ASP A 88 -15.19 -3.68 5.25
CA ASP A 88 -15.55 -2.25 5.28
C ASP A 88 -14.31 -1.35 5.34
N THR A 89 -13.12 -1.94 5.37
CA THR A 89 -11.86 -1.22 5.27
C THR A 89 -11.32 -1.28 3.84
N VAL A 90 -11.34 -0.15 3.16
CA VAL A 90 -10.90 0.04 1.79
C VAL A 90 -9.47 0.60 1.80
N ILE A 91 -8.61 0.03 0.96
CA ILE A 91 -7.21 0.47 0.83
C ILE A 91 -6.96 0.82 -0.63
N THR A 92 -6.33 1.96 -0.85
CA THR A 92 -5.86 2.41 -2.17
C THR A 92 -4.41 2.86 -2.08
N VAL A 93 -3.67 2.68 -3.17
CA VAL A 93 -2.23 2.92 -3.24
C VAL A 93 -1.92 3.80 -4.44
N PHE A 94 -1.08 4.81 -4.24
CA PHE A 94 -0.66 5.74 -5.30
C PHE A 94 0.84 5.97 -5.22
N GLY A 95 1.53 5.84 -6.36
CA GLY A 95 2.85 6.44 -6.54
C GLY A 95 2.75 7.95 -6.78
N THR A 96 3.62 8.75 -6.15
CA THR A 96 3.72 10.20 -6.39
C THR A 96 5.13 10.61 -6.76
N ASP A 97 5.25 11.58 -7.67
CA ASP A 97 6.54 12.17 -8.05
C ASP A 97 7.13 13.03 -6.91
N SER A 98 8.32 13.59 -7.12
CA SER A 98 9.02 14.43 -6.15
C SER A 98 8.32 15.76 -5.83
N SER A 99 7.34 16.14 -6.63
CA SER A 99 6.53 17.35 -6.46
C SER A 99 5.19 17.05 -5.77
N GLY A 100 4.91 15.77 -5.48
CA GLY A 100 3.67 15.31 -4.86
C GLY A 100 2.53 15.05 -5.84
N ASN A 101 2.79 15.04 -7.17
CA ASN A 101 1.76 14.71 -8.15
C ASN A 101 1.55 13.20 -8.20
N VAL A 102 0.30 12.78 -8.25
CA VAL A 102 -0.08 11.37 -8.45
C VAL A 102 0.34 10.91 -9.84
N ILE A 103 0.98 9.74 -9.91
CA ILE A 103 1.35 9.07 -11.15
C ILE A 103 0.20 8.14 -11.53
N PRO A 104 -0.64 8.47 -12.54
CA PRO A 104 -1.93 7.80 -12.72
C PRO A 104 -1.84 6.31 -13.04
N HIS A 105 -0.77 5.88 -13.72
CA HIS A 105 -0.53 4.47 -14.07
C HIS A 105 0.02 3.62 -12.92
N GLN A 106 0.31 4.25 -11.76
CA GLN A 106 0.71 3.57 -10.53
C GLN A 106 -0.36 3.69 -9.43
N LYS A 107 -1.60 3.97 -9.83
CA LYS A 107 -2.76 3.90 -8.95
C LYS A 107 -3.22 2.45 -8.88
N VAL A 108 -3.40 1.94 -7.68
CA VAL A 108 -4.01 0.62 -7.42
C VAL A 108 -5.18 0.79 -6.47
N LEU A 109 -6.37 0.48 -6.97
CA LEU A 109 -7.63 0.47 -6.22
C LEU A 109 -7.85 -0.88 -5.55
N LYS A 110 -8.78 -0.92 -4.59
CA LYS A 110 -9.13 -2.12 -3.84
C LYS A 110 -9.50 -3.32 -4.74
N GLU A 111 -10.21 -3.05 -5.82
CA GLU A 111 -10.68 -4.03 -6.81
C GLU A 111 -9.55 -4.60 -7.68
N GLU A 112 -8.40 -3.92 -7.73
CA GLU A 112 -7.21 -4.35 -8.48
C GLU A 112 -6.22 -5.14 -7.59
N LEU A 113 -6.49 -5.22 -6.28
CA LEU A 113 -5.64 -5.97 -5.35
C LEU A 113 -5.82 -7.48 -5.53
N THR A 114 -4.70 -8.19 -5.51
CA THR A 114 -4.67 -9.65 -5.60
C THR A 114 -4.61 -10.27 -4.22
N GLN A 115 -5.41 -11.32 -3.98
CA GLN A 115 -5.37 -12.09 -2.74
C GLN A 115 -4.11 -12.95 -2.65
N ILE A 116 -3.47 -12.97 -1.47
CA ILE A 116 -2.34 -13.84 -1.15
C ILE A 116 -2.63 -14.64 0.13
N GLY A 117 -1.94 -15.77 0.30
CA GLY A 117 -2.16 -16.65 1.45
C GLY A 117 -1.78 -16.02 2.80
N GLN A 118 -0.71 -15.23 2.82
CA GLN A 118 -0.22 -14.50 3.99
C GLN A 118 0.70 -13.36 3.53
N LEU A 119 1.02 -12.43 4.44
CA LEU A 119 2.07 -11.45 4.19
C LEU A 119 3.41 -12.17 4.07
N ASN A 120 4.24 -11.72 3.13
CA ASN A 120 5.60 -12.23 3.05
C ASN A 120 6.40 -11.80 4.30
N PRO A 121 7.34 -12.64 4.77
CA PRO A 121 8.23 -12.30 5.86
C PRO A 121 9.21 -11.17 5.49
#